data_AF-A0A0L0DGD2-F1
#
_entry.id   AF-A0A0L0DGD2-F1
#
_cell.length_a   1.000
_cell.length_b   1.000
_cell.length_c   1.000
_cell.angle_alpha   90.00
_cell.angle_beta   90.00
_cell.angle_gamma   90.00
#
_symmetry.space_group_name_H-M   'P 1'
#
loop_
_entity.id
_entity.type
_entity.pdbx_description
1 polymer ?
#
loop_
_entity_poly.entity_id
_entity_poly.type
_entity_poly.pdbx_seq_one_letter_code
_entity_poly.pdbx_strand_id
1 'polypeptide(L)'
;MPPSLTLLTLALALLAAAVGTAAKESNVVTITSEEQLESLTSSTADGVIVLEFYAPWCGHCKQLAPIYEEMADEFADASELEPSASIVLTKIDATQLPGLASEYNVKGYPTIIILRVREESSAPTRSVYKGDRGAVELMTAFVAASMDRHISLLDSPADIAAWRRDHTDSGGAIYVAAPSSSAAIDTFYALADGLARRLDSAFVVDPSVAQDVVTVMPPHPSGFPLPPGDGDAFVVDSRLSPDVMIPQILAAALPPVVVLAGENYDLLYDPMLANHDTVVLLVISPEATATPEAATDLLVAFSAFADQFRARHPWQFALVPHNDETSSVRSRYALDFPSDTAGPLDAFLIVETPFTEPKGKYLMPERIHSADLSDASSFLRDIVNGAAVPFIKSEPAPRRATKRGLTTVVGSTFEKLVLKSTRDVLVVFTIPGCKYCAQFDDILKSFAYDARRVKSLIVAKFNAGANDFPTHLFRISGYPSIFFVPAGSSVPHKFDGPRNRPMLIDFVATHARNPSTAKKIAKLAEGHDEL
;
A
#
# COMPACT_ATOMS: atom_id res chain seq x y z
N MET A 1 -34.91 32.59 -89.74
CA MET A 1 -33.74 33.06 -90.50
C MET A 1 -32.66 33.43 -89.49
N PRO A 2 -31.45 32.85 -89.61
CA PRO A 2 -30.28 33.07 -88.72
C PRO A 2 -29.51 34.33 -89.22
N PRO A 3 -28.24 34.63 -88.83
CA PRO A 3 -27.26 34.05 -87.88
C PRO A 3 -26.75 35.15 -86.88
N SER A 4 -25.71 35.05 -86.04
CA SER A 4 -24.30 34.77 -86.36
C SER A 4 -23.35 34.94 -85.16
N LEU A 5 -22.44 33.96 -85.00
CA LEU A 5 -20.99 34.03 -84.67
C LEU A 5 -20.57 34.67 -83.30
N THR A 6 -19.61 34.21 -82.50
CA THR A 6 -18.51 33.22 -82.61
C THR A 6 -17.86 32.98 -81.23
N LEU A 7 -17.35 31.76 -81.06
CA LEU A 7 -16.25 31.21 -80.22
C LEU A 7 -15.50 32.06 -79.16
N LEU A 8 -15.41 31.46 -77.95
CA LEU A 8 -14.21 30.91 -77.29
C LEU A 8 -12.87 31.73 -77.34
N THR A 9 -12.36 32.18 -76.18
CA THR A 9 -11.14 31.69 -75.48
C THR A 9 -10.57 32.69 -74.44
N LEU A 10 -10.36 32.21 -73.21
CA LEU A 10 -9.20 32.38 -72.31
C LEU A 10 -8.68 33.80 -71.95
N ALA A 11 -8.76 34.19 -70.67
CA ALA A 11 -7.59 34.59 -69.86
C ALA A 11 -7.95 35.03 -68.42
N LEU A 12 -7.11 34.52 -67.52
CA LEU A 12 -6.88 34.67 -66.07
C LEU A 12 -6.68 36.13 -65.55
N ALA A 13 -6.76 36.28 -64.21
CA ALA A 13 -6.26 37.36 -63.31
C ALA A 13 -7.36 38.28 -62.73
N LEU A 14 -7.47 38.58 -61.43
CA LEU A 14 -6.64 38.32 -60.25
C LEU A 14 -7.57 38.38 -59.01
N LEU A 15 -7.49 37.39 -58.12
CA LEU A 15 -8.14 37.43 -56.80
C LEU A 15 -7.12 37.99 -55.80
N ALA A 16 -7.37 39.18 -55.25
CA ALA A 16 -6.63 39.68 -54.09
C ALA A 16 -7.44 39.36 -52.83
N ALA A 17 -7.13 38.24 -52.19
CA ALA A 17 -7.58 37.93 -50.83
C ALA A 17 -6.65 38.65 -49.84
N ALA A 18 -7.15 39.67 -49.15
CA ALA A 18 -6.55 40.14 -47.91
C ALA A 18 -6.98 39.17 -46.81
N VAL A 19 -6.18 38.13 -46.57
CA VAL A 19 -6.28 37.33 -45.34
C VAL A 19 -5.57 38.13 -44.26
N GLY A 20 -6.33 38.79 -43.39
CA GLY A 20 -5.81 39.31 -42.15
C GLY A 20 -5.42 38.12 -41.27
N THR A 21 -4.14 37.99 -40.95
CA THR A 21 -3.66 37.09 -39.91
C THR A 21 -4.10 37.65 -38.56
N ALA A 22 -5.06 37.01 -37.91
CA ALA A 22 -5.32 37.23 -36.49
C ALA A 22 -4.08 36.80 -35.70
N ALA A 23 -3.51 37.69 -34.88
CA ALA A 23 -2.44 37.33 -33.97
C ALA A 23 -3.01 36.37 -32.91
N LYS A 24 -2.36 35.21 -32.72
CA LYS A 24 -2.68 34.27 -31.64
C LYS A 24 -2.48 34.99 -30.29
N GLU A 25 -3.48 34.97 -29.42
CA GLU A 25 -3.33 35.46 -28.05
C GLU A 25 -2.34 34.54 -27.29
N SER A 26 -1.43 35.14 -26.54
CA SER A 26 -0.37 34.44 -25.79
C SER A 26 -0.97 33.71 -24.58
N ASN A 27 -0.61 32.43 -24.40
CA ASN A 27 -1.00 31.64 -23.22
C ASN A 27 -0.14 31.95 -21.98
N VAL A 28 0.89 32.79 -22.09
CA VAL A 28 1.67 33.27 -20.95
C VAL A 28 0.90 34.38 -20.23
N VAL A 29 0.51 34.13 -18.99
CA VAL A 29 -0.23 35.10 -18.17
C VAL A 29 0.66 36.29 -17.82
N THR A 30 0.25 37.49 -18.22
CA THR A 30 0.98 38.71 -17.88
C THR A 30 0.52 39.23 -16.52
N ILE A 31 1.45 39.30 -15.56
CA ILE A 31 1.18 39.83 -14.22
C ILE A 31 1.56 41.31 -14.19
N THR A 32 0.57 42.14 -13.88
CA THR A 32 0.68 43.61 -13.89
C THR A 32 0.50 44.25 -12.51
N SER A 33 0.15 43.47 -11.49
CA SER A 33 0.07 43.90 -10.09
C SER A 33 0.30 42.73 -9.13
N GLU A 34 0.64 43.05 -7.88
CA GLU A 34 0.78 42.07 -6.78
C GLU A 34 -0.55 41.38 -6.48
N GLU A 35 -1.66 42.13 -6.46
CA GLU A 35 -3.02 41.62 -6.27
C GLU A 35 -3.41 40.56 -7.32
N GLN A 36 -2.95 40.73 -8.56
CA GLN A 36 -3.21 39.77 -9.64
C GLN A 36 -2.49 38.44 -9.38
N LEU A 37 -1.24 38.49 -8.90
CA LEU A 37 -0.48 37.28 -8.55
C LEU A 37 -1.08 36.57 -7.34
N GLU A 38 -1.51 37.33 -6.32
CA GLU A 38 -2.20 36.78 -5.14
C GLU A 38 -3.52 36.11 -5.52
N SER A 39 -4.31 36.76 -6.39
CA SER A 39 -5.57 36.19 -6.89
C SER A 39 -5.32 34.91 -7.68
N LEU A 40 -4.32 34.89 -8.57
CA LEU A 40 -3.98 33.71 -9.36
C LEU A 40 -3.57 32.54 -8.44
N THR A 41 -2.71 32.83 -7.47
CA THR A 41 -2.25 31.85 -6.45
C THR A 41 -3.42 31.31 -5.65
N SER A 42 -4.34 32.16 -5.19
CA SER A 42 -5.48 31.75 -4.37
C SER A 42 -6.55 30.97 -5.15
N SER A 43 -6.65 31.20 -6.46
CA SER A 43 -7.60 30.50 -7.35
C SER A 43 -7.06 29.17 -7.89
N THR A 44 -5.76 28.91 -7.73
CA THR A 44 -5.13 27.66 -8.14
C THR A 44 -5.33 26.62 -7.04
N ALA A 45 -5.97 25.48 -7.33
CA ALA A 45 -6.22 24.42 -6.36
C ALA A 45 -4.93 23.65 -6.03
N ASP A 46 -4.54 22.72 -6.90
CA ASP A 46 -3.27 22.00 -6.85
C ASP A 46 -2.51 22.24 -8.16
N GLY A 47 -1.28 22.76 -8.07
CA GLY A 47 -0.53 23.11 -9.26
C GLY A 47 0.75 23.91 -9.02
N VAL A 48 1.33 24.34 -10.13
CA VAL A 48 2.52 25.19 -10.17
C VAL A 48 2.26 26.45 -10.98
N ILE A 49 2.68 27.57 -10.41
CA ILE A 49 2.75 28.86 -11.09
C ILE A 49 4.23 29.19 -11.29
N VAL A 50 4.64 29.35 -12.55
CA VAL A 50 6.00 29.71 -12.93
C VAL A 50 6.08 31.21 -13.20
N LEU A 51 6.98 31.90 -12.51
CA LEU A 51 7.19 33.34 -12.61
C LEU A 51 8.45 33.64 -13.40
N GLU A 52 8.33 34.19 -14.62
CA GLU A 52 9.44 34.81 -15.33
C GLU A 52 9.52 36.31 -14.98
N PHE A 53 10.49 36.70 -14.17
CA PHE A 53 10.85 38.11 -13.99
C PHE A 53 11.81 38.54 -15.09
N TYR A 54 11.37 39.48 -15.94
CA TYR A 54 12.13 39.94 -17.10
C TYR A 54 12.29 41.47 -17.13
N ALA A 55 13.13 41.94 -18.06
CA ALA A 55 13.23 43.35 -18.43
C ALA A 55 13.17 43.50 -19.97
N PRO A 56 12.45 44.50 -20.52
CA PRO A 56 12.22 44.61 -21.97
C PRO A 56 13.49 44.77 -22.81
N TRP A 57 14.56 45.27 -22.20
CA TRP A 57 15.85 45.50 -22.85
C TRP A 57 16.84 44.33 -22.68
N CYS A 58 16.51 43.31 -21.89
CA CYS A 58 17.40 42.19 -21.62
C CYS A 58 17.48 41.23 -22.82
N GLY A 59 18.69 41.01 -23.34
CA GLY A 59 18.93 40.09 -24.46
C GLY A 59 18.56 38.64 -24.15
N HIS A 60 18.89 38.14 -22.95
CA HIS A 60 18.55 36.78 -22.54
C HIS A 60 17.04 36.56 -22.37
N CYS A 61 16.30 37.57 -21.89
CA CYS A 61 14.83 37.50 -21.83
C CYS A 61 14.22 37.40 -23.23
N LYS A 62 14.73 38.17 -24.19
CA LYS A 62 14.26 38.11 -25.59
C LYS A 62 14.53 36.76 -26.26
N GLN A 63 15.61 36.09 -25.87
CA GLN A 63 15.93 34.73 -26.34
C GLN A 63 15.03 33.67 -25.71
N LEU A 64 14.68 33.83 -24.43
CA LEU A 64 13.79 32.93 -23.71
C LEU A 64 12.32 33.08 -24.12
N ALA A 65 11.87 34.30 -24.40
CA ALA A 65 10.48 34.60 -24.73
C ALA A 65 9.82 33.65 -25.75
N PRO A 66 10.40 33.35 -26.94
CA PRO A 66 9.77 32.41 -27.87
C PRO A 66 9.64 30.99 -27.31
N ILE A 67 10.62 30.52 -26.54
CA ILE A 67 10.59 29.21 -25.87
C ILE A 67 9.50 29.19 -24.79
N TYR A 68 9.39 30.27 -24.02
CA TYR A 68 8.42 30.39 -22.93
C TYR A 68 6.97 30.45 -23.44
N GLU A 69 6.73 31.10 -24.57
CA GLU A 69 5.43 31.14 -25.24
C GLU A 69 5.04 29.77 -25.82
N GLU A 70 5.97 29.08 -26.47
CA GLU A 70 5.75 27.72 -26.99
C GLU A 70 5.41 26.73 -25.88
N MET A 71 6.14 26.77 -24.75
CA MET A 71 5.80 25.94 -23.59
C MET A 71 4.40 26.25 -23.03
N ALA A 72 4.02 27.53 -22.95
CA ALA A 72 2.69 27.90 -22.44
C ALA A 72 1.56 27.40 -23.35
N ASP A 73 1.78 27.39 -24.66
CA ASP A 73 0.87 26.77 -25.62
C ASP A 73 0.76 25.26 -25.38
N GLU A 74 1.89 24.57 -25.21
CA GLU A 74 1.91 23.12 -24.93
C GLU A 74 1.19 22.77 -23.62
N PHE A 75 1.40 23.53 -22.53
CA PHE A 75 0.70 23.29 -21.26
C PHE A 75 -0.81 23.57 -21.33
N ALA A 76 -1.23 24.53 -22.17
CA ALA A 76 -2.64 24.82 -22.37
C ALA A 76 -3.33 23.67 -23.16
N ASP A 77 -2.66 23.15 -24.19
CA ASP A 77 -3.16 22.06 -25.02
C ASP A 77 -3.11 20.70 -24.30
N ALA A 78 -2.10 20.47 -23.44
CA ALA A 78 -1.97 19.27 -22.62
C ALA A 78 -3.03 19.13 -21.50
N SER A 79 -3.90 20.14 -21.32
CA SER A 79 -5.07 20.05 -20.43
C SER A 79 -6.08 18.97 -20.84
N GLU A 80 -6.02 18.45 -22.07
CA GLU A 80 -6.81 17.30 -22.53
C GLU A 80 -6.33 15.94 -21.98
N LEU A 81 -5.11 15.86 -21.43
CA LEU A 81 -4.51 14.64 -20.88
C LEU A 81 -4.74 14.43 -19.37
N GLU A 82 -5.55 15.29 -18.71
CA GLU A 82 -5.87 15.23 -17.28
C GLU A 82 -4.63 15.03 -16.37
N PRO A 83 -3.62 15.93 -16.39
CA PRO A 83 -2.60 15.92 -15.34
C PRO A 83 -3.26 16.21 -13.99
N SER A 84 -2.84 15.50 -12.95
CA SER A 84 -3.36 15.66 -11.58
C SER A 84 -3.06 17.05 -10.95
N ALA A 85 -2.37 17.95 -11.66
CA ALA A 85 -1.97 19.28 -11.18
C ALA A 85 -1.78 20.27 -12.36
N SER A 86 -2.18 21.52 -12.19
CA SER A 86 -2.09 22.56 -13.23
C SER A 86 -0.69 23.19 -13.34
N ILE A 87 -0.30 23.65 -14.54
CA ILE A 87 0.94 24.43 -14.76
C ILE A 87 0.58 25.74 -15.43
N VAL A 88 0.89 26.86 -14.78
CA VAL A 88 0.59 28.21 -15.27
C VAL A 88 1.89 28.99 -15.46
N LEU A 89 2.17 29.40 -16.69
CA LEU A 89 3.34 30.22 -17.01
C LEU A 89 2.97 31.69 -16.95
N THR A 90 3.79 32.49 -16.27
CA THR A 90 3.55 33.91 -16.08
C THR A 90 4.79 34.73 -16.41
N LYS A 91 4.58 35.96 -16.87
CA LYS A 91 5.66 36.94 -17.10
C LYS A 91 5.39 38.22 -16.33
N ILE A 92 6.45 38.74 -15.71
CA ILE A 92 6.45 39.93 -14.85
C ILE A 92 7.54 40.88 -15.33
N ASP A 93 7.15 42.07 -15.81
CA ASP A 93 8.11 43.13 -16.09
C ASP A 93 8.57 43.76 -14.77
N ALA A 94 9.75 43.33 -14.30
CA ALA A 94 10.33 43.79 -13.05
C ALA A 94 10.68 45.29 -13.07
N THR A 95 10.74 45.92 -14.26
CA THR A 95 10.94 47.38 -14.37
C THR A 95 9.68 48.18 -14.05
N GLN A 96 8.50 47.56 -14.20
CA GLN A 96 7.21 48.15 -13.85
C GLN A 96 6.74 47.73 -12.45
N LEU A 97 7.21 46.58 -11.96
CA LEU A 97 6.87 46.02 -10.64
C LEU A 97 8.11 45.79 -9.75
N PRO A 98 8.84 46.87 -9.36
CA PRO A 98 10.06 46.74 -8.56
C PRO A 98 9.81 46.26 -7.11
N GLY A 99 8.61 46.52 -6.55
CA GLY A 99 8.21 46.04 -5.22
C GLY A 99 8.15 44.52 -5.17
N LEU A 100 7.30 43.94 -6.03
CA LEU A 100 7.21 42.50 -6.26
C LEU A 100 8.58 41.86 -6.60
N ALA A 101 9.38 42.46 -7.47
CA ALA A 101 10.72 41.94 -7.79
C ALA A 101 11.64 41.90 -6.56
N SER A 102 11.53 42.89 -5.66
CA SER A 102 12.29 42.92 -4.41
C SER A 102 11.80 41.86 -3.41
N GLU A 103 10.49 41.66 -3.29
CA GLU A 103 9.90 40.63 -2.41
C GLU A 103 10.36 39.20 -2.80
N TYR A 104 10.44 38.97 -4.10
CA TYR A 104 10.94 37.72 -4.68
C TYR A 104 12.47 37.65 -4.79
N ASN A 105 13.19 38.65 -4.28
CA ASN A 105 14.66 38.72 -4.25
C ASN A 105 15.29 38.54 -5.64
N VAL A 106 14.71 39.17 -6.65
CA VAL A 106 15.19 39.14 -8.04
C VAL A 106 16.45 40.00 -8.16
N LYS A 107 17.56 39.38 -8.57
CA LYS A 107 18.88 40.05 -8.67
C LYS A 107 19.39 40.24 -10.10
N GLY A 108 18.70 39.65 -11.08
CA GLY A 108 19.08 39.68 -12.49
C GLY A 108 17.97 39.12 -13.38
N TYR A 109 18.14 39.25 -14.69
CA TYR A 109 17.09 38.89 -15.66
C TYR A 109 17.60 37.92 -16.75
N PRO A 110 16.76 36.97 -17.21
CA PRO A 110 15.52 36.56 -16.54
C PRO A 110 15.82 35.84 -15.21
N THR A 111 14.89 35.93 -14.26
CA THR A 111 14.87 35.07 -13.06
C THR A 111 13.58 34.27 -13.10
N ILE A 112 13.69 32.94 -12.99
CA ILE A 112 12.55 32.03 -13.03
C ILE A 112 12.32 31.50 -11.62
N ILE A 113 11.09 31.66 -11.12
CA ILE A 113 10.68 31.21 -9.79
C ILE A 113 9.47 30.29 -9.93
N ILE A 114 9.51 29.15 -9.26
CA ILE A 114 8.45 28.16 -9.25
C ILE A 114 7.70 28.28 -7.92
N LEU A 115 6.41 28.58 -7.99
CA LEU A 115 5.47 28.54 -6.87
C LEU A 115 4.69 27.23 -6.92
N ARG A 116 4.75 26.41 -5.87
CA ARG A 116 3.91 25.22 -5.71
C ARG A 116 2.71 25.56 -4.82
N VAL A 117 1.52 25.46 -5.37
CA VAL A 117 0.24 25.69 -4.68
C VAL A 117 -0.37 24.34 -4.34
N ARG A 118 -0.84 24.21 -3.10
CA ARG A 118 -1.49 22.99 -2.59
C ARG A 118 -2.74 23.37 -1.81
N GLU A 119 -3.85 22.70 -2.06
CA GLU A 119 -5.15 23.00 -1.43
C GLU A 119 -5.08 22.89 0.11
N GLU A 120 -4.26 21.97 0.63
CA GLU A 120 -4.09 21.75 2.08
C GLU A 120 -3.04 22.66 2.74
N SER A 121 -2.29 23.46 1.97
CA SER A 121 -1.22 24.32 2.50
C SER A 121 -1.69 25.75 2.73
N SER A 122 -1.30 26.36 3.85
CA SER A 122 -1.64 27.76 4.17
C SER A 122 -0.90 28.80 3.32
N ALA A 123 0.17 28.41 2.62
CA ALA A 123 0.91 29.27 1.68
C ALA A 123 1.64 28.43 0.62
N PRO A 124 1.90 28.99 -0.59
CA PRO A 124 2.70 28.31 -1.60
C PRO A 124 4.17 28.21 -1.19
N THR A 125 4.84 27.14 -1.62
CA THR A 125 6.30 27.05 -1.50
C THR A 125 6.96 27.65 -2.72
N ARG A 126 8.10 28.33 -2.55
CA ARG A 126 8.83 29.00 -3.64
C ARG A 126 10.24 28.43 -3.83
N SER A 127 10.66 28.25 -5.07
CA SER A 127 12.03 27.84 -5.42
C SER A 127 12.54 28.60 -6.66
N VAL A 128 13.82 28.94 -6.69
CA VAL A 128 14.45 29.61 -7.85
C VAL A 128 15.01 28.56 -8.79
N TYR A 129 14.61 28.59 -10.05
CA TYR A 129 15.18 27.72 -11.07
C TYR A 129 16.58 28.19 -11.47
N LYS A 130 17.56 27.27 -11.42
CA LYS A 130 18.98 27.54 -11.68
C LYS A 130 19.55 26.77 -12.87
N GLY A 131 18.75 25.93 -13.52
CA GLY A 131 19.16 25.11 -14.65
C GLY A 131 19.25 25.88 -15.97
N ASP A 132 19.55 25.14 -17.03
CA ASP A 132 19.63 25.67 -18.40
C ASP A 132 18.25 26.10 -18.93
N ARG A 133 18.25 27.05 -19.86
CA ARG A 133 17.00 27.70 -20.33
C ARG A 133 16.56 27.21 -21.71
N GLY A 134 16.96 25.99 -22.08
CA GLY A 134 16.40 25.33 -23.24
C GLY A 134 14.96 24.89 -22.98
N ALA A 135 14.19 24.70 -24.05
CA ALA A 135 12.78 24.32 -23.98
C ALA A 135 12.59 23.02 -23.17
N VAL A 136 13.49 22.07 -23.41
CA VAL A 136 13.54 20.78 -22.76
C VAL A 136 13.72 20.90 -21.24
N GLU A 137 14.76 21.61 -20.80
CA GLU A 137 15.16 21.66 -19.40
C GLU A 137 14.13 22.43 -18.57
N LEU A 138 13.52 23.47 -19.17
CA LEU A 138 12.46 24.24 -18.55
C LEU A 138 11.16 23.45 -18.46
N MET A 139 10.74 22.80 -19.55
CA MET A 139 9.54 21.95 -19.57
C MET A 139 9.64 20.91 -18.46
N THR A 140 10.72 20.13 -18.45
CA THR A 140 10.98 19.07 -17.46
C THR A 140 10.88 19.57 -16.03
N ALA A 141 11.52 20.71 -15.73
CA ALA A 141 11.54 21.26 -14.39
C ALA A 141 10.15 21.72 -13.93
N PHE A 142 9.34 22.28 -14.84
CA PHE A 142 8.03 22.82 -14.51
C PHE A 142 7.00 21.70 -14.30
N VAL A 143 7.01 20.67 -15.13
CA VAL A 143 6.19 19.50 -14.84
C VAL A 143 6.64 18.80 -13.59
N ALA A 144 7.92 18.51 -13.42
CA ALA A 144 8.34 17.80 -12.22
C ALA A 144 8.00 18.59 -10.93
N ALA A 145 7.96 19.93 -11.01
CA ALA A 145 7.48 20.74 -9.91
C ALA A 145 5.96 20.66 -9.66
N SER A 146 5.14 20.40 -10.68
CA SER A 146 3.68 20.26 -10.56
C SER A 146 3.28 18.93 -9.94
N MET A 147 4.13 17.91 -10.07
CA MET A 147 3.90 16.57 -9.52
C MET A 147 4.01 16.54 -7.98
N ASP A 148 3.38 15.54 -7.36
CA ASP A 148 3.23 15.42 -5.89
C ASP A 148 4.56 15.18 -5.14
N ARG A 149 4.53 15.22 -3.81
CA ARG A 149 5.66 15.08 -2.85
C ARG A 149 6.55 13.85 -3.04
N HIS A 150 6.11 12.84 -3.79
CA HIS A 150 6.85 11.60 -4.05
C HIS A 150 7.82 11.69 -5.23
N ILE A 151 7.98 12.86 -5.87
CA ILE A 151 8.92 13.06 -6.99
C ILE A 151 10.05 14.03 -6.63
N SER A 152 11.29 13.52 -6.65
CA SER A 152 12.51 14.32 -6.51
C SER A 152 13.18 14.58 -7.87
N LEU A 153 13.70 15.79 -8.08
CA LEU A 153 14.57 16.10 -9.22
C LEU A 153 16.03 16.01 -8.79
N LEU A 154 16.85 15.31 -9.57
CA LEU A 154 18.26 15.07 -9.30
C LEU A 154 19.10 15.63 -10.46
N ASP A 155 20.01 16.54 -10.15
CA ASP A 155 20.83 17.27 -11.12
C ASP A 155 22.34 17.01 -10.96
N SER A 156 22.74 16.18 -10.00
CA SER A 156 24.15 15.77 -9.84
C SER A 156 24.33 14.34 -9.35
N PRO A 157 25.52 13.73 -9.58
CA PRO A 157 25.85 12.43 -8.99
C PRO A 157 25.78 12.40 -7.46
N ALA A 158 26.00 13.54 -6.80
CA ALA A 158 25.90 13.64 -5.35
C ALA A 158 24.45 13.58 -4.87
N ASP A 159 23.52 14.21 -5.61
CA ASP A 159 22.09 14.20 -5.30
C ASP A 159 21.50 12.82 -5.56
N ILE A 160 21.94 12.14 -6.62
CA ILE A 160 21.62 10.72 -6.85
C ILE A 160 22.10 9.88 -5.66
N ALA A 161 23.36 10.00 -5.24
CA ALA A 161 23.89 9.24 -4.12
C ALA A 161 23.22 9.57 -2.77
N ALA A 162 22.77 10.82 -2.57
CA ALA A 162 22.04 11.23 -1.38
C ALA A 162 20.62 10.65 -1.37
N TRP A 163 19.89 10.83 -2.47
CA TRP A 163 18.54 10.29 -2.62
C TRP A 163 18.52 8.78 -2.41
N ARG A 164 19.48 8.05 -3.00
CA ARG A 164 19.64 6.61 -2.82
C ARG A 164 19.78 6.17 -1.37
N ARG A 165 20.50 6.95 -0.55
CA ARG A 165 20.69 6.65 0.88
C ARG A 165 19.44 6.93 1.69
N ASP A 166 18.70 7.96 1.33
CA ASP A 166 17.56 8.44 2.11
C ASP A 166 16.26 7.68 1.79
N HIS A 167 16.23 6.91 0.68
CA HIS A 167 15.06 6.15 0.21
C HIS A 167 15.35 4.63 0.10
N THR A 168 16.35 4.12 0.82
CA THR A 168 16.58 2.67 0.88
C THR A 168 15.42 1.93 1.55
N ASP A 169 14.82 2.51 2.58
CA ASP A 169 13.83 1.80 3.40
C ASP A 169 12.46 1.68 2.72
N SER A 170 11.99 2.68 1.95
CA SER A 170 10.68 2.64 1.25
C SER A 170 10.72 1.92 -0.10
N GLY A 171 11.91 1.75 -0.68
CA GLY A 171 12.04 1.32 -2.07
C GLY A 171 11.67 2.48 -3.00
N GLY A 172 12.36 2.58 -4.12
CA GLY A 172 12.14 3.72 -4.98
C GLY A 172 12.74 3.56 -6.36
N ALA A 173 12.20 4.30 -7.32
CA ALA A 173 12.64 4.22 -8.70
C ALA A 173 13.28 5.54 -9.13
N ILE A 174 14.54 5.46 -9.55
CA ILE A 174 15.26 6.56 -10.17
C ILE A 174 15.12 6.44 -11.68
N TYR A 175 14.37 7.35 -12.25
CA TYR A 175 14.20 7.49 -13.68
C TYR A 175 15.28 8.42 -14.21
N VAL A 176 16.03 7.95 -15.20
CA VAL A 176 16.88 8.83 -15.99
C VAL A 176 16.04 9.32 -17.15
N ALA A 177 15.55 10.54 -17.03
CA ALA A 177 14.82 11.18 -18.09
C ALA A 177 15.69 12.31 -18.62
N ALA A 178 16.33 12.04 -19.74
CA ALA A 178 16.79 13.07 -20.62
C ALA A 178 15.71 13.30 -21.67
N PRO A 179 14.69 14.11 -21.38
CA PRO A 179 13.80 14.53 -22.44
C PRO A 179 14.67 15.21 -23.48
N SER A 180 14.77 14.64 -24.67
CA SER A 180 15.46 15.29 -25.80
C SER A 180 14.47 15.66 -26.89
N SER A 181 13.19 15.38 -26.64
CA SER A 181 12.06 15.60 -27.55
C SER A 181 10.74 15.66 -26.76
N SER A 182 9.71 16.26 -27.36
CA SER A 182 8.34 16.28 -26.82
C SER A 182 7.79 14.89 -26.51
N ALA A 183 8.06 13.88 -27.35
CA ALA A 183 7.63 12.50 -27.10
C ALA A 183 8.28 11.89 -25.83
N ALA A 184 9.53 12.27 -25.54
CA ALA A 184 10.20 11.83 -24.31
C ALA A 184 9.62 12.54 -23.07
N ILE A 185 9.13 13.77 -23.24
CA ILE A 185 8.43 14.55 -22.21
C ILE A 185 7.06 13.90 -21.91
N ASP A 186 6.28 13.55 -22.92
CA ASP A 186 4.98 12.84 -22.74
C ASP A 186 5.14 11.49 -22.04
N THR A 187 6.18 10.74 -22.43
CA THR A 187 6.54 9.45 -21.80
C THR A 187 6.92 9.67 -20.33
N PHE A 188 7.68 10.72 -20.04
CA PHE A 188 8.04 11.13 -18.69
C PHE A 188 6.80 11.45 -17.85
N TYR A 189 5.84 12.23 -18.36
CA TYR A 189 4.60 12.55 -17.67
C TYR A 189 3.82 11.29 -17.29
N ALA A 190 3.60 10.41 -18.27
CA ALA A 190 2.82 9.20 -18.06
C ALA A 190 3.48 8.24 -17.06
N LEU A 191 4.82 8.15 -17.08
CA LEU A 191 5.59 7.39 -16.09
C LEU A 191 5.46 8.02 -14.70
N ALA A 192 5.78 9.30 -14.59
CA ALA A 192 5.81 10.00 -13.33
C ALA A 192 4.42 10.02 -12.66
N ASP A 193 3.33 10.24 -13.40
CA ASP A 193 1.96 10.15 -12.86
C ASP A 193 1.57 8.70 -12.50
N GLY A 194 1.96 7.74 -13.34
CA GLY A 194 1.72 6.32 -13.10
C GLY A 194 2.42 5.79 -11.84
N LEU A 195 3.53 6.40 -11.43
CA LEU A 195 4.41 5.89 -10.39
C LEU A 195 4.38 6.73 -9.11
N ALA A 196 4.10 8.04 -9.19
CA ALA A 196 4.01 8.93 -8.03
C ALA A 196 2.96 8.51 -7.00
N ARG A 197 1.92 7.78 -7.43
CA ARG A 197 0.90 7.22 -6.53
C ARG A 197 1.29 5.86 -5.90
N ARG A 198 2.44 5.30 -6.28
CA ARG A 198 2.79 3.89 -6.04
C ARG A 198 4.20 3.67 -5.47
N LEU A 199 5.16 4.57 -5.74
CA LEU A 199 6.55 4.47 -5.30
C LEU A 199 7.15 5.87 -5.08
N ASP A 200 8.05 6.00 -4.09
CA ASP A 200 8.95 7.15 -4.03
C ASP A 200 9.85 7.14 -5.27
N SER A 201 9.79 8.22 -6.04
CA SER A 201 10.38 8.29 -7.37
C SER A 201 11.31 9.49 -7.47
N ALA A 202 12.39 9.34 -8.22
CA ALA A 202 13.27 10.45 -8.55
C ALA A 202 13.56 10.50 -10.03
N PHE A 203 13.74 11.69 -10.57
CA PHE A 203 14.06 11.92 -11.96
C PHE A 203 15.39 12.65 -12.08
N VAL A 204 16.30 12.07 -12.85
CA VAL A 204 17.55 12.71 -13.22
C VAL A 204 17.28 13.57 -14.44
N VAL A 205 17.51 14.89 -14.33
CA VAL A 205 17.22 15.88 -15.38
C VAL A 205 18.38 16.10 -16.35
N ASP A 206 19.59 15.68 -15.97
CA ASP A 206 20.78 15.80 -16.80
C ASP A 206 21.19 14.40 -17.34
N PRO A 207 21.01 14.09 -18.64
CA PRO A 207 21.50 12.84 -19.26
C PRO A 207 22.98 12.59 -19.05
N SER A 208 23.79 13.64 -18.97
CA SER A 208 25.25 13.49 -18.93
C SER A 208 25.72 12.88 -17.60
N VAL A 209 24.91 12.98 -16.55
CA VAL A 209 25.20 12.42 -15.23
C VAL A 209 24.62 11.02 -15.03
N ALA A 210 23.83 10.49 -15.99
CA ALA A 210 23.27 9.15 -15.90
C ALA A 210 23.14 8.45 -17.27
N GLN A 211 23.55 7.20 -17.36
CA GLN A 211 23.36 6.40 -18.59
C GLN A 211 21.86 6.11 -18.78
N ASP A 212 21.36 6.13 -20.02
CA ASP A 212 19.95 6.03 -20.48
C ASP A 212 19.07 4.90 -19.87
N VAL A 213 18.87 4.90 -18.56
CA VAL A 213 18.44 3.72 -17.80
C VAL A 213 17.55 4.14 -16.64
N VAL A 214 16.30 3.68 -16.66
CA VAL A 214 15.50 3.66 -15.43
C VAL A 214 16.16 2.66 -14.47
N THR A 215 16.51 3.09 -13.27
CA THR A 215 17.06 2.26 -12.20
C THR A 215 16.00 2.11 -11.12
N VAL A 216 15.49 0.90 -10.94
CA VAL A 216 14.60 0.59 -9.81
C VAL A 216 15.42 0.06 -8.64
N MET A 217 15.22 0.64 -7.46
CA MET A 217 15.85 0.20 -6.21
C MET A 217 14.80 -0.46 -5.31
N PRO A 218 14.98 -1.76 -4.98
CA PRO A 218 14.07 -2.43 -4.07
C PRO A 218 14.22 -1.89 -2.64
N PRO A 219 13.15 -1.94 -1.82
CA PRO A 219 13.24 -1.58 -0.41
C PRO A 219 14.23 -2.48 0.33
N HIS A 220 15.12 -1.87 1.10
CA HIS A 220 16.20 -2.50 1.81
C HIS A 220 16.33 -1.90 3.22
N PRO A 221 15.93 -2.64 4.27
CA PRO A 221 15.93 -2.10 5.62
C PRO A 221 17.33 -1.88 6.17
N SER A 222 17.45 -0.82 6.96
CA SER A 222 18.57 -0.54 7.85
C SER A 222 18.97 -1.79 8.67
N GLY A 223 20.21 -2.28 8.50
CA GLY A 223 20.78 -3.40 9.26
C GLY A 223 20.93 -4.72 8.51
N PHE A 224 20.35 -4.85 7.31
CA PHE A 224 20.74 -5.88 6.36
C PHE A 224 21.90 -5.36 5.48
N PRO A 225 22.84 -6.22 5.05
CA PRO A 225 23.86 -5.84 4.07
C PRO A 225 23.24 -5.76 2.67
N LEU A 226 23.60 -4.70 1.93
CA LEU A 226 23.28 -4.60 0.51
C LEU A 226 23.83 -5.84 -0.23
N PRO A 227 23.05 -6.46 -1.13
CA PRO A 227 23.55 -7.58 -1.92
C PRO A 227 24.83 -7.18 -2.68
N PRO A 228 25.83 -8.07 -2.80
CA PRO A 228 27.12 -7.75 -3.39
C PRO A 228 27.01 -7.48 -4.90
N GLY A 229 27.55 -6.33 -5.33
CA GLY A 229 27.35 -5.73 -6.65
C GLY A 229 26.67 -4.37 -6.48
N ASP A 230 26.76 -3.45 -7.43
CA ASP A 230 25.88 -2.26 -7.43
C ASP A 230 24.44 -2.79 -7.52
N GLY A 231 23.80 -2.97 -6.35
CA GLY A 231 22.61 -3.80 -6.15
C GLY A 231 21.62 -3.68 -7.30
N ASP A 232 21.42 -4.79 -7.99
CA ASP A 232 20.75 -4.95 -9.29
C ASP A 232 19.81 -3.79 -9.65
N ALA A 233 20.38 -2.74 -10.23
CA ALA A 233 19.63 -1.70 -10.89
C ALA A 233 18.85 -2.37 -12.03
N PHE A 234 17.54 -2.56 -11.84
CA PHE A 234 16.73 -3.09 -12.93
C PHE A 234 16.63 -2.02 -14.02
N VAL A 235 17.29 -2.29 -15.14
CA VAL A 235 17.37 -1.39 -16.29
C VAL A 235 16.15 -1.59 -17.18
N VAL A 236 15.25 -0.61 -17.19
CA VAL A 236 14.15 -0.59 -18.17
C VAL A 236 14.60 0.19 -19.40
N ASP A 237 14.40 -0.41 -20.57
CA ASP A 237 14.64 0.25 -21.86
C ASP A 237 13.73 1.49 -21.96
N SER A 238 14.33 2.67 -21.92
CA SER A 238 13.65 3.97 -21.97
C SER A 238 12.91 4.25 -23.28
N ARG A 239 13.05 3.38 -24.29
CA ARG A 239 12.32 3.44 -25.57
C ARG A 239 10.96 2.74 -25.53
N LEU A 240 10.64 2.03 -24.45
CA LEU A 240 9.35 1.38 -24.27
C LEU A 240 8.25 2.41 -23.96
N SER A 241 6.99 2.08 -24.26
CA SER A 241 5.88 2.95 -23.87
C SER A 241 5.62 2.86 -22.36
N PRO A 242 5.06 3.91 -21.73
CA PRO A 242 4.70 3.91 -20.31
C PRO A 242 3.86 2.70 -19.89
N ASP A 243 2.90 2.27 -20.72
CA ASP A 243 2.05 1.10 -20.46
C ASP A 243 2.82 -0.22 -20.30
N VAL A 244 4.01 -0.32 -20.89
CA VAL A 244 4.90 -1.48 -20.78
C VAL A 244 5.92 -1.27 -19.66
N MET A 245 6.44 -0.05 -19.53
CA MET A 245 7.44 0.31 -18.53
C MET A 245 6.87 0.22 -17.11
N ILE A 246 5.70 0.83 -16.85
CA ILE A 246 5.13 0.91 -15.49
C ILE A 246 5.00 -0.48 -14.85
N PRO A 247 4.38 -1.49 -15.48
CA PRO A 247 4.31 -2.83 -14.89
C PRO A 247 5.68 -3.48 -14.67
N GLN A 248 6.65 -3.26 -15.56
CA GLN A 248 8.01 -3.80 -15.40
C GLN A 248 8.76 -3.16 -14.24
N ILE A 249 8.62 -1.84 -14.08
CA ILE A 249 9.22 -1.08 -12.99
C ILE A 249 8.60 -1.49 -11.65
N LEU A 250 7.27 -1.58 -11.58
CA LEU A 250 6.58 -2.04 -10.37
C LEU A 250 6.97 -3.48 -10.01
N ALA A 251 7.10 -4.37 -11.00
CA ALA A 251 7.56 -5.74 -10.78
C ALA A 251 9.02 -5.80 -10.32
N ALA A 252 9.87 -4.89 -10.80
CA ALA A 252 11.27 -4.78 -10.37
C ALA A 252 11.44 -4.12 -9.00
N ALA A 253 10.49 -3.26 -8.60
CA ALA A 253 10.47 -2.63 -7.28
C ALA A 253 10.21 -3.65 -6.16
N LEU A 254 9.62 -4.80 -6.50
CA LEU A 254 9.45 -5.94 -5.60
C LEU A 254 10.54 -7.00 -5.87
N PRO A 255 11.65 -7.00 -5.11
CA PRO A 255 12.69 -8.03 -5.25
C PRO A 255 12.10 -9.43 -5.02
N PRO A 256 12.80 -10.53 -5.38
CA PRO A 256 12.33 -11.88 -5.10
C PRO A 256 11.86 -12.07 -3.67
N VAL A 257 12.57 -11.45 -2.73
CA VAL A 257 12.22 -11.38 -1.32
C VAL A 257 12.22 -9.92 -0.87
N VAL A 258 11.06 -9.42 -0.46
CA VAL A 258 10.93 -8.11 0.21
C VAL A 258 11.23 -8.28 1.68
N VAL A 259 12.13 -7.50 2.28
CA VAL A 259 12.27 -7.50 3.74
C VAL A 259 11.32 -6.47 4.33
N LEU A 260 10.43 -6.90 5.23
CA LEU A 260 9.39 -6.03 5.79
C LEU A 260 9.94 -5.13 6.91
N ALA A 261 9.76 -3.82 6.71
CA ALA A 261 9.89 -2.77 7.72
C ALA A 261 8.55 -1.98 7.79
N GLY A 262 8.31 -1.27 8.89
CA GLY A 262 6.99 -0.81 9.36
C GLY A 262 6.00 -0.22 8.34
N GLU A 263 6.46 0.41 7.26
CA GLU A 263 5.58 1.05 6.25
C GLU A 263 5.36 0.22 4.98
N ASN A 264 6.13 -0.85 4.76
CA ASN A 264 6.14 -1.59 3.50
C ASN A 264 5.26 -2.85 3.51
N TYR A 265 4.59 -3.14 4.63
CA TYR A 265 3.69 -4.30 4.73
C TYR A 265 2.52 -4.19 3.75
N ASP A 266 1.96 -3.00 3.61
CA ASP A 266 0.81 -2.75 2.75
C ASP A 266 1.17 -2.88 1.27
N LEU A 267 2.44 -2.65 0.89
CA LEU A 267 2.94 -2.87 -0.48
C LEU A 267 2.78 -4.33 -0.93
N LEU A 268 2.85 -5.31 -0.02
CA LEU A 268 2.64 -6.72 -0.35
C LEU A 268 1.19 -7.05 -0.73
N TYR A 269 0.24 -6.21 -0.34
CA TYR A 269 -1.19 -6.43 -0.54
C TYR A 269 -1.85 -5.34 -1.39
N ASP A 270 -1.06 -4.34 -1.83
CA ASP A 270 -1.53 -3.29 -2.72
C ASP A 270 -1.94 -3.92 -4.05
N PRO A 271 -3.24 -3.90 -4.42
CA PRO A 271 -3.73 -4.51 -5.64
C PRO A 271 -3.17 -3.86 -6.93
N MET A 272 -2.55 -2.68 -6.83
CA MET A 272 -1.87 -2.00 -7.94
C MET A 272 -0.40 -2.43 -8.11
N LEU A 273 0.23 -2.94 -7.04
CA LEU A 273 1.60 -3.48 -7.05
C LEU A 273 1.60 -5.02 -7.13
N ALA A 274 0.58 -5.65 -6.56
CA ALA A 274 0.42 -7.08 -6.47
C ALA A 274 -0.11 -7.66 -7.78
N ASN A 275 0.80 -7.82 -8.75
CA ASN A 275 0.59 -8.78 -9.83
C ASN A 275 0.75 -10.23 -9.33
N HIS A 276 1.01 -10.42 -8.03
CA HIS A 276 1.08 -11.71 -7.36
C HIS A 276 -0.25 -12.09 -6.71
N ASP A 277 -0.58 -13.38 -6.80
CA ASP A 277 -1.81 -13.93 -6.23
C ASP A 277 -1.63 -14.50 -4.82
N THR A 278 -0.37 -14.72 -4.44
CA THR A 278 0.06 -15.43 -3.24
C THR A 278 1.24 -14.70 -2.61
N VAL A 279 1.19 -14.54 -1.29
CA VAL A 279 2.26 -13.94 -0.50
C VAL A 279 2.84 -15.01 0.44
N VAL A 280 4.16 -15.20 0.40
CA VAL A 280 4.89 -16.13 1.27
C VAL A 280 5.71 -15.33 2.26
N LEU A 281 5.43 -15.47 3.56
CA LEU A 281 6.11 -14.76 4.63
C LEU A 281 7.04 -15.72 5.38
N LEU A 282 8.32 -15.40 5.46
CA LEU A 282 9.27 -16.05 6.35
C LEU A 282 9.48 -15.18 7.58
N VAL A 283 8.81 -15.52 8.69
CA VAL A 283 8.89 -14.79 9.95
C VAL A 283 10.02 -15.37 10.78
N ILE A 284 11.07 -14.58 11.01
CA ILE A 284 12.34 -15.05 11.59
C ILE A 284 12.49 -14.59 13.04
N SER A 285 13.25 -15.34 13.84
CA SER A 285 13.60 -14.95 15.22
C SER A 285 14.61 -13.80 15.24
N PRO A 286 14.77 -13.10 16.38
CA PRO A 286 15.79 -12.05 16.52
C PRO A 286 17.22 -12.56 16.24
N GLU A 287 17.53 -13.80 16.60
CA GLU A 287 18.86 -14.40 16.50
C GLU A 287 19.22 -14.78 15.06
N ALA A 288 18.23 -14.96 14.19
CA ALA A 288 18.42 -15.32 12.78
C ALA A 288 19.26 -14.29 12.01
N THR A 289 19.26 -13.04 12.47
CA THR A 289 20.00 -11.92 11.87
C THR A 289 20.94 -11.27 12.90
N ALA A 290 21.43 -12.06 13.87
CA ALA A 290 22.29 -11.55 14.94
C ALA A 290 23.62 -10.96 14.44
N THR A 291 24.07 -11.34 13.23
CA THR A 291 25.21 -10.71 12.54
C THR A 291 24.84 -10.37 11.09
N PRO A 292 25.54 -9.39 10.47
CA PRO A 292 25.34 -9.07 9.05
C PRO A 292 25.54 -10.27 8.12
N GLU A 293 26.50 -11.15 8.42
CA GLU A 293 26.77 -12.34 7.61
C GLU A 293 25.61 -13.32 7.67
N ALA A 294 25.08 -13.59 8.86
CA ALA A 294 23.91 -14.47 9.03
C ALA A 294 22.67 -13.92 8.31
N ALA A 295 22.48 -12.59 8.35
CA ALA A 295 21.41 -11.92 7.60
C ALA A 295 21.60 -12.05 6.08
N THR A 296 22.84 -11.90 5.58
CA THR A 296 23.18 -12.11 4.16
C THR A 296 22.85 -13.53 3.72
N ASP A 297 23.37 -14.52 4.44
CA ASP A 297 23.28 -15.93 4.06
C ASP A 297 21.81 -16.38 3.99
N LEU A 298 21.01 -15.93 4.95
CA LEU A 298 19.57 -16.19 4.99
C LEU A 298 18.84 -15.54 3.81
N LEU A 299 19.12 -14.27 3.51
CA LEU A 299 18.49 -13.55 2.42
C LEU A 299 18.85 -14.17 1.07
N VAL A 300 20.12 -14.55 0.86
CA VAL A 300 20.59 -15.22 -0.36
C VAL A 300 19.91 -16.58 -0.52
N ALA A 301 19.87 -17.41 0.52
CA ALA A 301 19.23 -18.72 0.46
C ALA A 301 17.74 -18.62 0.19
N PHE A 302 17.04 -17.69 0.86
CA PHE A 302 15.60 -17.51 0.68
C PHE A 302 15.25 -16.86 -0.66
N SER A 303 16.09 -15.97 -1.18
CA SER A 303 15.92 -15.39 -2.53
C SER A 303 16.08 -16.45 -3.62
N ALA A 304 17.12 -17.28 -3.55
CA ALA A 304 17.31 -18.38 -4.49
C ALA A 304 16.18 -19.42 -4.43
N PHE A 305 15.55 -19.58 -3.27
CA PHE A 305 14.34 -20.39 -3.11
C PHE A 305 13.11 -19.71 -3.73
N ALA A 306 12.90 -18.42 -3.47
CA ALA A 306 11.80 -17.64 -4.04
C ALA A 306 11.81 -17.66 -5.58
N ASP A 307 12.97 -17.48 -6.20
CA ASP A 307 13.12 -17.46 -7.66
C ASP A 307 12.64 -18.76 -8.33
N GLN A 308 12.81 -19.91 -7.69
CA GLN A 308 12.35 -21.20 -8.21
C GLN A 308 10.82 -21.26 -8.35
N PHE A 309 10.10 -20.61 -7.44
CA PHE A 309 8.64 -20.55 -7.44
C PHE A 309 8.13 -19.40 -8.33
N ARG A 310 8.77 -18.22 -8.25
CA ARG A 310 8.44 -17.05 -9.08
C ARG A 310 8.51 -17.32 -10.57
N ALA A 311 9.43 -18.20 -10.99
CA ALA A 311 9.55 -18.62 -12.39
C ALA A 311 8.31 -19.36 -12.93
N ARG A 312 7.46 -19.92 -12.06
CA ARG A 312 6.29 -20.74 -12.44
C ARG A 312 4.96 -20.18 -11.95
N HIS A 313 4.99 -19.35 -10.91
CA HIS A 313 3.82 -18.79 -10.26
C HIS A 313 4.09 -17.32 -9.93
N PRO A 314 3.09 -16.43 -10.05
CA PRO A 314 3.24 -15.03 -9.66
C PRO A 314 3.14 -14.92 -8.13
N TRP A 315 4.15 -15.39 -7.41
CA TRP A 315 4.19 -15.39 -5.95
C TRP A 315 5.16 -14.33 -5.46
N GLN A 316 4.80 -13.61 -4.40
CA GLN A 316 5.70 -12.66 -3.76
C GLN A 316 6.19 -13.24 -2.45
N PHE A 317 7.50 -13.19 -2.21
CA PHE A 317 8.09 -13.63 -0.96
C PHE A 317 8.50 -12.42 -0.13
N ALA A 318 8.41 -12.57 1.18
CA ALA A 318 8.83 -11.55 2.11
C ALA A 318 9.49 -12.15 3.36
N LEU A 319 10.57 -11.52 3.79
CA LEU A 319 11.24 -11.80 5.06
C LEU A 319 10.66 -10.87 6.13
N VAL A 320 10.23 -11.41 7.26
CA VAL A 320 9.60 -10.65 8.34
C VAL A 320 10.50 -10.73 9.58
N PRO A 321 11.35 -9.71 9.83
CA PRO A 321 12.22 -9.68 11.01
C PRO A 321 11.41 -9.61 12.31
N HIS A 322 11.97 -10.10 13.42
CA HIS A 322 11.34 -9.96 14.73
C HIS A 322 11.62 -8.59 15.34
N ASN A 323 10.69 -7.65 15.21
CA ASN A 323 10.78 -6.34 15.87
C ASN A 323 9.37 -5.82 16.25
N ASP A 324 9.31 -4.61 16.78
CA ASP A 324 8.04 -3.98 17.18
C ASP A 324 7.16 -3.62 15.97
N GLU A 325 7.77 -3.25 14.85
CA GLU A 325 7.09 -2.88 13.60
C GLU A 325 6.33 -4.06 12.98
N THR A 326 6.90 -5.26 13.02
CA THR A 326 6.30 -6.49 12.49
C THR A 326 5.49 -7.28 13.53
N SER A 327 5.32 -6.73 14.73
CA SER A 327 4.58 -7.38 15.84
C SER A 327 3.13 -7.75 15.48
N SER A 328 2.53 -7.01 14.55
CA SER A 328 1.19 -7.24 14.01
C SER A 328 1.09 -8.58 13.27
N VAL A 329 2.12 -8.97 12.50
CA VAL A 329 2.19 -10.24 11.78
C VAL A 329 2.22 -11.40 12.78
N ARG A 330 3.11 -11.34 13.78
CA ARG A 330 3.19 -12.36 14.83
C ARG A 330 1.86 -12.50 15.58
N SER A 331 1.23 -11.38 15.91
CA SER A 331 -0.05 -11.35 16.61
C SER A 331 -1.21 -11.94 15.79
N ARG A 332 -1.20 -11.74 14.46
CA ARG A 332 -2.19 -12.29 13.53
C ARG A 332 -2.16 -13.81 13.49
N TYR A 333 -0.96 -14.38 13.56
CA TYR A 333 -0.71 -15.81 13.46
C TYR A 333 -0.47 -16.51 14.81
N ALA A 334 -0.58 -15.78 15.93
CA ALA A 334 -0.26 -16.28 17.27
C ALA A 334 1.14 -16.92 17.35
N LEU A 335 2.11 -16.33 16.64
CA LEU A 335 3.48 -16.80 16.62
C LEU A 335 4.19 -16.36 17.89
N ASP A 336 4.86 -17.32 18.53
CA ASP A 336 5.69 -17.06 19.70
C ASP A 336 7.06 -17.70 19.51
N PHE A 337 8.10 -16.89 19.74
CA PHE A 337 9.48 -17.35 19.76
C PHE A 337 9.85 -17.63 21.22
N PRO A 338 10.25 -18.85 21.58
CA PRO A 338 10.67 -19.15 22.94
C PRO A 338 11.78 -18.20 23.38
N SER A 339 11.70 -17.70 24.61
CA SER A 339 12.68 -16.77 25.19
C SER A 339 14.11 -17.34 25.32
N ASP A 340 14.29 -18.65 25.06
CA ASP A 340 15.55 -19.39 25.20
C ASP A 340 16.08 -19.93 23.85
N THR A 341 15.72 -19.34 22.70
CA THR A 341 16.32 -19.72 21.41
C THR A 341 17.77 -19.20 21.29
N ALA A 342 18.65 -19.67 22.16
CA ALA A 342 20.08 -19.70 21.91
C ALA A 342 20.38 -20.82 20.89
N GLY A 343 20.12 -20.55 19.60
CA GLY A 343 20.33 -21.50 18.50
C GLY A 343 20.32 -20.81 17.13
N PRO A 344 20.73 -21.51 16.04
CA PRO A 344 20.66 -20.95 14.69
C PRO A 344 19.19 -20.68 14.29
N LEU A 345 19.00 -19.89 13.22
CA LEU A 345 17.73 -19.53 12.57
C LEU A 345 16.51 -20.27 13.13
N ASP A 346 15.57 -19.59 13.77
CA ASP A 346 14.23 -20.14 14.06
C ASP A 346 13.21 -19.33 13.27
N ALA A 347 12.41 -19.96 12.43
CA ALA A 347 11.49 -19.24 11.55
C ALA A 347 10.17 -19.99 11.29
N PHE A 348 9.12 -19.20 11.07
CA PHE A 348 7.81 -19.66 10.63
C PHE A 348 7.62 -19.32 9.15
N LEU A 349 7.10 -20.27 8.38
CA LEU A 349 6.67 -20.03 7.01
C LEU A 349 5.16 -19.92 6.94
N ILE A 350 4.68 -18.78 6.46
CA ILE A 350 3.26 -18.48 6.26
C ILE A 350 3.00 -18.27 4.77
N VAL A 351 1.84 -18.71 4.31
CA VAL A 351 1.37 -18.44 2.94
C VAL A 351 -0.02 -17.85 3.00
N GLU A 352 -0.21 -16.71 2.37
CA GLU A 352 -1.49 -16.04 2.20
C GLU A 352 -1.90 -16.12 0.73
N THR A 353 -3.13 -16.58 0.47
CA THR A 353 -3.72 -16.69 -0.89
C THR A 353 -4.96 -15.78 -0.95
N PRO A 354 -4.77 -14.45 -0.98
CA PRO A 354 -5.89 -13.51 -0.93
C PRO A 354 -6.81 -13.57 -2.15
N PHE A 355 -6.25 -13.90 -3.33
CA PHE A 355 -6.95 -13.75 -4.61
C PHE A 355 -7.16 -15.08 -5.36
N THR A 356 -6.45 -16.15 -5.02
CA THR A 356 -6.51 -17.45 -5.69
C THR A 356 -7.05 -18.59 -4.84
N GLU A 357 -7.65 -19.58 -5.50
CA GLU A 357 -8.12 -20.80 -4.86
C GLU A 357 -6.97 -21.81 -4.69
N PRO A 358 -6.86 -22.51 -3.55
CA PRO A 358 -7.77 -22.43 -2.39
C PRO A 358 -7.50 -21.20 -1.52
N LYS A 359 -8.49 -20.31 -1.39
CA LYS A 359 -8.36 -19.07 -0.61
C LYS A 359 -8.16 -19.39 0.87
N GLY A 360 -7.10 -18.85 1.44
CA GLY A 360 -6.80 -19.09 2.84
C GLY A 360 -5.46 -18.57 3.30
N LYS A 361 -5.22 -18.84 4.57
CA LYS A 361 -3.93 -18.65 5.24
C LYS A 361 -3.40 -20.02 5.55
N TYR A 362 -2.11 -20.24 5.40
CA TYR A 362 -1.45 -21.49 5.70
C TYR A 362 -0.22 -21.19 6.56
N LEU A 363 0.02 -22.03 7.56
CA LEU A 363 1.19 -21.95 8.43
C LEU A 363 1.86 -23.32 8.36
N MET A 364 3.14 -23.35 8.02
CA MET A 364 3.90 -24.59 8.03
C MET A 364 3.94 -25.14 9.47
N PRO A 365 3.57 -26.42 9.70
CA PRO A 365 3.50 -26.96 11.06
C PRO A 365 4.85 -27.01 11.77
N GLU A 366 5.90 -27.38 11.04
CA GLU A 366 7.27 -27.44 11.53
C GLU A 366 7.95 -26.08 11.33
N ARG A 367 8.85 -25.73 12.24
CA ARG A 367 9.66 -24.51 12.12
C ARG A 367 10.89 -24.77 11.26
N ILE A 368 11.39 -23.71 10.63
CA ILE A 368 12.62 -23.75 9.84
C ILE A 368 13.79 -23.46 10.77
N HIS A 369 14.73 -24.39 10.84
CA HIS A 369 15.90 -24.33 11.74
C HIS A 369 17.24 -24.14 11.02
N SER A 370 17.23 -24.06 9.69
CA SER A 370 18.44 -23.94 8.86
C SER A 370 18.12 -23.35 7.49
N ALA A 371 19.15 -23.06 6.69
CA ALA A 371 18.99 -22.61 5.31
C ALA A 371 18.50 -23.70 4.33
N ASP A 372 18.36 -24.96 4.78
CA ASP A 372 17.70 -26.00 4.00
C ASP A 372 16.17 -25.77 3.98
N LEU A 373 15.64 -25.44 2.81
CA LEU A 373 14.24 -25.12 2.56
C LEU A 373 13.50 -26.26 1.84
N SER A 374 13.98 -27.50 1.94
CA SER A 374 13.33 -28.68 1.33
C SER A 374 11.92 -28.94 1.88
N ASP A 375 11.72 -28.85 3.20
CA ASP A 375 10.40 -28.99 3.82
C ASP A 375 9.45 -27.85 3.41
N ALA A 376 9.97 -26.62 3.37
CA ALA A 376 9.25 -25.47 2.84
C ALA A 376 8.83 -25.70 1.38
N SER A 377 9.73 -26.24 0.55
CA SER A 377 9.44 -26.59 -0.85
C SER A 377 8.33 -27.64 -0.96
N SER A 378 8.26 -28.60 -0.03
CA SER A 378 7.18 -29.58 0.01
C SER A 378 5.85 -28.92 0.38
N PHE A 379 5.86 -28.10 1.45
CA PHE A 379 4.68 -27.41 1.93
C PHE A 379 4.06 -26.47 0.87
N LEU A 380 4.89 -25.70 0.17
CA LEU A 380 4.43 -24.83 -0.93
C LEU A 380 3.78 -25.64 -2.06
N ARG A 381 4.33 -26.81 -2.41
CA ARG A 381 3.72 -27.71 -3.41
C ARG A 381 2.41 -28.31 -2.92
N ASP A 382 2.28 -28.62 -1.64
CA ASP A 382 1.02 -29.10 -1.07
C ASP A 382 -0.08 -28.03 -1.15
N ILE A 383 0.26 -26.75 -1.01
CA ILE A 383 -0.69 -25.64 -1.23
C ILE A 383 -1.11 -25.56 -2.70
N VAL A 384 -0.16 -25.57 -3.64
CA VAL A 384 -0.45 -25.56 -5.09
C VAL A 384 -1.37 -26.72 -5.49
N ASN A 385 -1.17 -27.89 -4.89
CA ASN A 385 -1.96 -29.09 -5.17
C ASN A 385 -3.28 -29.17 -4.37
N GLY A 386 -3.58 -28.20 -3.51
CA GLY A 386 -4.77 -28.21 -2.65
C GLY A 386 -4.77 -29.27 -1.54
N ALA A 387 -3.60 -29.81 -1.20
CA ALA A 387 -3.41 -30.80 -0.14
C ALA A 387 -3.16 -30.17 1.24
N ALA A 388 -2.73 -28.91 1.29
CA ALA A 388 -2.48 -28.20 2.54
C ALA A 388 -3.77 -27.83 3.29
N VAL A 389 -3.73 -27.90 4.63
CA VAL A 389 -4.85 -27.52 5.50
C VAL A 389 -4.74 -26.03 5.85
N PRO A 390 -5.81 -25.23 5.68
CA PRO A 390 -5.80 -23.82 6.08
C PRO A 390 -5.52 -23.65 7.58
N PHE A 391 -4.66 -22.69 7.90
CA PHE A 391 -4.37 -22.24 9.24
C PHE A 391 -5.59 -21.59 9.88
N ILE A 392 -5.81 -21.94 11.15
CA ILE A 392 -6.82 -21.35 12.03
C ILE A 392 -6.08 -20.87 13.27
N LYS A 393 -6.13 -19.56 13.55
CA LYS A 393 -5.52 -19.00 14.76
C LYS A 393 -6.12 -19.70 15.98
N SER A 394 -5.27 -20.24 16.84
CA SER A 394 -5.71 -20.94 18.05
C SER A 394 -4.67 -20.80 19.16
N GLU A 395 -5.14 -20.48 20.36
CA GLU A 395 -4.35 -20.72 21.57
C GLU A 395 -4.05 -22.22 21.72
N PRO A 396 -2.97 -22.60 22.42
CA PRO A 396 -2.69 -23.99 22.72
C PRO A 396 -3.85 -24.64 23.48
N ALA A 397 -4.25 -25.83 23.04
CA ALA A 397 -5.29 -26.58 23.73
C ALA A 397 -4.84 -26.90 25.16
N PRO A 398 -5.60 -26.51 26.20
CA PRO A 398 -5.22 -26.77 27.58
C PRO A 398 -5.17 -28.27 27.86
N ARG A 399 -4.12 -28.74 28.56
CA ARG A 399 -3.97 -30.16 28.99
C ARG A 399 -5.23 -30.70 29.67
N ARG A 400 -5.94 -29.84 30.41
CA ARG A 400 -7.26 -30.14 30.99
C ARG A 400 -8.25 -29.07 30.55
N ALA A 401 -9.04 -29.38 29.52
CA ALA A 401 -10.03 -28.47 28.94
C ALA A 401 -11.14 -28.08 29.92
N THR A 402 -11.64 -29.01 30.74
CA THR A 402 -12.74 -28.73 31.68
C THR A 402 -12.26 -28.63 33.12
N LYS A 403 -12.50 -27.48 33.75
CA LYS A 403 -12.25 -27.22 35.18
C LYS A 403 -13.56 -26.80 35.84
N ARG A 404 -13.98 -27.52 36.89
CA ARG A 404 -15.21 -27.24 37.66
C ARG A 404 -16.47 -27.05 36.78
N GLY A 405 -16.59 -27.81 35.70
CA GLY A 405 -17.73 -27.75 34.77
C GLY A 405 -17.60 -26.74 33.64
N LEU A 406 -16.68 -25.76 33.75
CA LEU A 406 -16.39 -24.81 32.69
C LEU A 406 -15.31 -25.36 31.76
N THR A 407 -15.61 -25.41 30.46
CA THR A 407 -14.73 -25.92 29.42
C THR A 407 -14.07 -24.76 28.67
N THR A 408 -12.75 -24.72 28.62
CA THR A 408 -12.02 -23.80 27.76
C THR A 408 -12.00 -24.37 26.34
N VAL A 409 -12.55 -23.61 25.39
CA VAL A 409 -12.51 -23.92 23.96
C VAL A 409 -11.51 -22.95 23.31
N VAL A 410 -10.66 -23.49 22.44
CA VAL A 410 -9.71 -22.77 21.59
C VAL A 410 -10.02 -23.04 20.12
N GLY A 411 -9.46 -22.26 19.19
CA GLY A 411 -9.78 -22.31 17.75
C GLY A 411 -9.71 -23.71 17.16
N SER A 412 -8.62 -24.44 17.42
CA SER A 412 -8.39 -25.82 16.97
C SER A 412 -9.40 -26.85 17.49
N THR A 413 -10.08 -26.54 18.60
CA THR A 413 -11.09 -27.42 19.21
C THR A 413 -12.52 -26.96 18.97
N PHE A 414 -12.70 -25.76 18.41
CA PHE A 414 -14.00 -25.10 18.32
C PHE A 414 -14.99 -25.91 17.48
N GLU A 415 -14.57 -26.35 16.30
CA GLU A 415 -15.44 -27.11 15.40
C GLU A 415 -15.94 -28.40 16.09
N LYS A 416 -15.04 -29.17 16.70
CA LYS A 416 -15.36 -30.43 17.38
C LYS A 416 -16.24 -30.23 18.62
N LEU A 417 -15.92 -29.24 19.45
CA LEU A 417 -16.56 -29.05 20.76
C LEU A 417 -17.83 -28.19 20.72
N VAL A 418 -18.01 -27.38 19.68
CA VAL A 418 -19.14 -26.45 19.54
C VAL A 418 -20.04 -26.85 18.38
N LEU A 419 -19.51 -26.91 17.14
CA LEU A 419 -20.33 -27.07 15.93
C LEU A 419 -20.70 -28.52 15.61
N LYS A 420 -19.82 -29.47 15.90
CA LYS A 420 -20.00 -30.92 15.66
C LYS A 420 -20.27 -31.69 16.96
N SER A 421 -20.63 -30.98 18.03
CA SER A 421 -20.89 -31.59 19.33
C SER A 421 -22.17 -32.41 19.32
N THR A 422 -22.11 -33.62 19.88
CA THR A 422 -23.29 -34.46 20.17
C THR A 422 -23.99 -34.04 21.48
N ARG A 423 -23.45 -33.04 22.17
CA ARG A 423 -23.97 -32.42 23.39
C ARG A 423 -24.46 -31.02 23.09
N ASP A 424 -25.43 -30.55 23.85
CA ASP A 424 -25.82 -29.14 23.84
C ASP A 424 -24.63 -28.30 24.32
N VAL A 425 -24.43 -27.11 23.75
CA VAL A 425 -23.26 -26.26 24.07
C VAL A 425 -23.72 -24.84 24.35
N LEU A 426 -23.49 -24.35 25.56
CA LEU A 426 -23.53 -22.93 25.88
C LEU A 426 -22.10 -22.39 25.77
N VAL A 427 -21.82 -21.54 24.78
CA VAL A 427 -20.50 -20.95 24.54
C VAL A 427 -20.51 -19.45 24.80
N VAL A 428 -19.54 -18.99 25.58
CA VAL A 428 -19.37 -17.57 25.93
C VAL A 428 -18.09 -17.04 25.32
N PHE A 429 -18.23 -16.10 24.40
CA PHE A 429 -17.13 -15.39 23.76
C PHE A 429 -16.69 -14.21 24.63
N THR A 430 -15.39 -14.12 24.86
CA THR A 430 -14.74 -13.11 25.69
C THR A 430 -13.45 -12.62 25.04
N ILE A 431 -12.91 -11.50 25.52
CA ILE A 431 -11.58 -10.99 25.15
C ILE A 431 -10.79 -10.63 26.42
N PRO A 432 -9.44 -10.64 26.38
CA PRO A 432 -8.62 -10.16 27.49
C PRO A 432 -8.91 -8.68 27.80
N GLY A 433 -8.76 -8.27 29.05
CA GLY A 433 -8.95 -6.86 29.48
C GLY A 433 -10.40 -6.35 29.50
N CYS A 434 -11.38 -7.14 29.08
CA CYS A 434 -12.79 -6.73 29.04
C CYS A 434 -13.43 -6.69 30.45
N LYS A 435 -13.73 -5.47 30.93
CA LYS A 435 -14.39 -5.24 32.24
C LYS A 435 -15.72 -6.00 32.39
N TYR A 436 -16.58 -5.96 31.37
CA TYR A 436 -17.89 -6.64 31.40
C TYR A 436 -17.76 -8.17 31.38
N CYS A 437 -16.69 -8.68 30.77
CA CYS A 437 -16.40 -10.11 30.73
C CYS A 437 -15.98 -10.58 32.11
N ALA A 438 -15.15 -9.81 32.81
CA ALA A 438 -14.76 -10.09 34.19
C ALA A 438 -15.98 -10.07 35.13
N GLN A 439 -16.89 -9.10 34.99
CA GLN A 439 -18.12 -9.04 35.79
C GLN A 439 -19.04 -10.26 35.60
N PHE A 440 -19.11 -10.80 34.38
CA PHE A 440 -19.94 -11.97 34.08
C PHE A 440 -19.26 -13.30 34.43
N ASP A 441 -17.94 -13.32 34.61
CA ASP A 441 -17.14 -14.54 34.77
C ASP A 441 -17.56 -15.36 36.00
N ASP A 442 -17.89 -14.70 37.11
CA ASP A 442 -18.36 -15.37 38.34
C ASP A 442 -19.72 -16.03 38.17
N ILE A 443 -20.64 -15.38 37.43
CA ILE A 443 -21.95 -15.94 37.09
C ILE A 443 -21.78 -17.17 36.21
N LEU A 444 -20.93 -17.08 35.18
CA LEU A 444 -20.65 -18.19 34.28
C LEU A 444 -20.00 -19.36 35.02
N LYS A 445 -19.02 -19.11 35.89
CA LYS A 445 -18.37 -20.14 36.70
C LYS A 445 -19.34 -20.83 37.65
N SER A 446 -20.21 -20.06 38.32
CA SER A 446 -21.25 -20.62 39.20
C SER A 446 -22.23 -21.49 38.42
N PHE A 447 -22.74 -20.99 37.28
CA PHE A 447 -23.62 -21.76 36.41
C PHE A 447 -22.96 -23.05 35.90
N ALA A 448 -21.71 -22.96 35.44
CA ALA A 448 -20.94 -24.11 34.96
C ALA A 448 -20.70 -25.15 36.06
N TYR A 449 -20.44 -24.69 37.29
CA TYR A 449 -20.28 -25.57 38.44
C TYR A 449 -21.56 -26.36 38.69
N ASP A 450 -22.72 -25.72 38.74
CA ASP A 450 -23.98 -26.41 39.01
C ASP A 450 -24.40 -27.32 37.84
N ALA A 451 -24.14 -26.89 36.61
CA ALA A 451 -24.37 -27.69 35.41
C ALA A 451 -23.40 -28.88 35.24
N ARG A 452 -22.34 -29.01 36.05
CA ARG A 452 -21.27 -30.03 35.86
C ARG A 452 -21.76 -31.49 35.85
N ARG A 453 -22.93 -31.76 36.46
CA ARG A 453 -23.58 -33.08 36.50
C ARG A 453 -24.48 -33.35 35.30
N VAL A 454 -24.80 -32.33 34.51
CA VAL A 454 -25.57 -32.43 33.26
C VAL A 454 -24.64 -32.86 32.12
N LYS A 455 -24.40 -34.17 32.00
CA LYS A 455 -23.46 -34.74 31.02
C LYS A 455 -23.85 -34.48 29.55
N SER A 456 -25.08 -34.07 29.29
CA SER A 456 -25.56 -33.70 27.94
C SER A 456 -25.28 -32.25 27.57
N LEU A 457 -24.76 -31.42 28.48
CA LEU A 457 -24.47 -29.99 28.26
C LEU A 457 -22.97 -29.70 28.44
N ILE A 458 -22.40 -28.92 27.53
CA ILE A 458 -21.08 -28.30 27.67
C ILE A 458 -21.30 -26.83 27.97
N VAL A 459 -20.75 -26.34 29.08
CA VAL A 459 -20.63 -24.90 29.34
C VAL A 459 -19.21 -24.50 28.99
N ALA A 460 -19.06 -23.63 28.01
CA ALA A 460 -17.80 -23.29 27.38
C ALA A 460 -17.50 -21.79 27.48
N LYS A 461 -16.21 -21.47 27.62
CA LYS A 461 -15.66 -20.13 27.46
C LYS A 461 -14.66 -20.16 26.30
N PHE A 462 -14.70 -19.11 25.49
CA PHE A 462 -13.88 -18.94 24.30
C PHE A 462 -13.26 -17.54 24.28
N ASN A 463 -11.96 -17.46 24.01
CA ASN A 463 -11.25 -16.19 23.85
C ASN A 463 -11.25 -15.78 22.36
N ALA A 464 -12.15 -14.88 21.98
CA ALA A 464 -12.34 -14.45 20.60
C ALA A 464 -11.21 -13.56 20.07
N GLY A 465 -10.39 -12.97 20.95
CA GLY A 465 -9.25 -12.15 20.52
C GLY A 465 -8.01 -12.98 20.14
N ALA A 466 -7.91 -14.20 20.67
CA ALA A 466 -6.75 -15.06 20.48
C ALA A 466 -7.03 -16.29 19.60
N ASN A 467 -8.27 -16.50 19.16
CA ASN A 467 -8.68 -17.68 18.40
C ASN A 467 -9.62 -17.28 17.25
N ASP A 468 -9.42 -17.90 16.09
CA ASP A 468 -10.34 -17.81 14.96
C ASP A 468 -11.58 -18.68 15.19
N PHE A 469 -12.70 -18.22 14.65
CA PHE A 469 -14.00 -18.88 14.71
C PHE A 469 -14.87 -18.42 13.53
N PRO A 470 -15.93 -19.17 13.15
CA PRO A 470 -16.78 -18.79 12.03
C PRO A 470 -17.66 -17.58 12.36
N THR A 471 -17.15 -16.39 12.08
CA THR A 471 -17.81 -15.09 12.35
C THR A 471 -19.16 -14.93 11.65
N HIS A 472 -19.35 -15.62 10.52
CA HIS A 472 -20.65 -15.64 9.81
C HIS A 472 -21.74 -16.34 10.61
N LEU A 473 -21.41 -17.33 11.45
CA LEU A 473 -22.34 -18.01 12.37
C LEU A 473 -22.46 -17.25 13.68
N PHE A 474 -21.34 -16.78 14.22
CA PHE A 474 -21.27 -16.08 15.51
C PHE A 474 -21.07 -14.59 15.30
N ARG A 475 -22.17 -13.88 14.99
CA ARG A 475 -22.18 -12.43 14.83
C ARG A 475 -22.04 -11.72 16.18
N ILE A 476 -20.81 -11.42 16.55
CA ILE A 476 -20.46 -10.74 17.80
C ILE A 476 -20.46 -9.23 17.58
N SER A 477 -21.30 -8.51 18.32
CA SER A 477 -21.34 -7.05 18.34
C SER A 477 -20.70 -6.44 19.60
N GLY A 478 -20.19 -7.27 20.51
CA GLY A 478 -19.55 -6.86 21.76
C GLY A 478 -19.30 -8.02 22.70
N TYR A 479 -18.54 -7.78 23.77
CA TYR A 479 -18.13 -8.82 24.72
C TYR A 479 -18.66 -8.55 26.14
N PRO A 480 -19.04 -9.60 26.90
CA PRO A 480 -19.18 -10.99 26.45
C PRO A 480 -20.38 -11.18 25.51
N SER A 481 -20.26 -12.11 24.56
CA SER A 481 -21.37 -12.59 23.73
C SER A 481 -21.65 -14.06 24.04
N ILE A 482 -22.92 -14.42 24.17
CA ILE A 482 -23.35 -15.73 24.65
C ILE A 482 -24.20 -16.39 23.57
N PHE A 483 -23.86 -17.64 23.22
CA PHE A 483 -24.60 -18.42 22.24
C PHE A 483 -24.88 -19.82 22.75
N PHE A 484 -25.98 -20.39 22.28
CA PHE A 484 -26.33 -21.78 22.51
C PHE A 484 -26.38 -22.55 21.20
N VAL A 485 -25.65 -23.65 21.12
CA VAL A 485 -25.62 -24.55 19.96
C VAL A 485 -26.24 -25.89 20.38
N PRO A 486 -27.43 -26.23 19.86
CA PRO A 486 -28.10 -27.47 20.21
C PRO A 486 -27.33 -28.70 19.72
N ALA A 487 -27.44 -29.83 20.42
CA ALA A 487 -26.78 -31.08 20.03
C ALA A 487 -27.05 -31.47 18.56
N GLY A 488 -25.98 -31.74 17.80
CA GLY A 488 -26.06 -32.11 16.39
C GLY A 488 -26.58 -31.00 15.45
N SER A 489 -26.56 -29.74 15.89
CA SER A 489 -26.83 -28.56 15.07
C SER A 489 -25.55 -27.72 14.94
N SER A 490 -25.39 -27.03 13.81
CA SER A 490 -24.37 -25.99 13.62
C SER A 490 -24.95 -24.57 13.73
N VAL A 491 -26.26 -24.44 13.96
CA VAL A 491 -26.96 -23.15 14.02
C VAL A 491 -26.95 -22.63 15.46
N PRO A 492 -26.28 -21.49 15.74
CA PRO A 492 -26.24 -20.92 17.07
C PRO A 492 -27.46 -20.03 17.36
N HIS A 493 -27.99 -20.12 18.57
CA HIS A 493 -28.98 -19.18 19.12
C HIS A 493 -28.27 -18.14 19.96
N LYS A 494 -28.46 -16.86 19.67
CA LYS A 494 -27.86 -15.77 20.44
C LYS A 494 -28.67 -15.49 21.70
N PHE A 495 -27.99 -15.24 22.81
CA PHE A 495 -28.61 -14.75 24.04
C PHE A 495 -28.46 -13.23 24.15
N ASP A 496 -29.57 -12.52 24.00
CA ASP A 496 -29.65 -11.06 24.14
C ASP A 496 -30.32 -10.62 25.46
N GLY A 497 -30.60 -11.59 26.36
CA GLY A 497 -31.26 -11.33 27.64
C GLY A 497 -30.33 -10.76 28.73
N PRO A 498 -30.89 -10.41 29.90
CA PRO A 498 -30.10 -9.97 31.05
C PRO A 498 -29.09 -11.05 31.48
N ARG A 499 -27.82 -10.68 31.65
CA ARG A 499 -26.71 -11.59 31.97
C ARG A 499 -26.69 -12.03 33.44
N ASN A 500 -27.79 -12.63 33.90
CA ASN A 500 -27.95 -13.17 35.24
C ASN A 500 -28.32 -14.65 35.19
N ARG A 501 -28.18 -15.33 36.33
CA ARG A 501 -28.35 -16.78 36.41
C ARG A 501 -29.75 -17.27 36.02
N PRO A 502 -30.86 -16.69 36.48
CA PRO A 502 -32.21 -17.13 36.07
C PRO A 502 -32.41 -17.10 34.55
N MET A 503 -31.97 -16.04 33.87
CA MET A 503 -32.15 -15.91 32.43
C MET A 503 -31.26 -16.86 31.64
N LEU A 504 -30.07 -17.20 32.14
CA LEU A 504 -29.24 -18.25 31.53
C LEU A 504 -29.87 -19.63 31.65
N ILE A 505 -30.47 -19.95 32.81
CA ILE A 505 -31.15 -21.21 33.02
C ILE A 505 -32.31 -21.35 32.04
N ASP A 506 -33.17 -20.32 31.97
CA ASP A 506 -34.32 -20.28 31.08
C ASP A 506 -33.91 -20.42 29.61
N PHE A 507 -32.89 -19.66 29.20
CA PHE A 507 -32.37 -19.71 27.84
C PHE A 507 -31.84 -21.10 27.45
N VAL A 508 -31.04 -21.72 28.31
CA VAL A 508 -30.50 -23.07 28.06
C VAL A 508 -31.61 -24.11 28.06
N ALA A 509 -32.56 -24.03 29.00
CA ALA A 509 -33.67 -24.96 29.07
C ALA A 509 -34.58 -24.89 27.82
N THR A 510 -34.81 -23.68 27.31
CA THR A 510 -35.66 -23.41 26.14
C THR A 510 -35.04 -23.93 24.84
N HIS A 511 -33.74 -23.77 24.65
CA HIS A 511 -33.08 -24.11 23.39
C HIS A 511 -32.47 -25.52 23.36
N ALA A 512 -32.39 -26.19 24.51
CA ALA A 512 -31.82 -27.52 24.60
C ALA A 512 -32.57 -28.54 23.75
N ARG A 513 -31.83 -29.21 22.87
CA ARG A 513 -32.38 -30.32 22.08
C ARG A 513 -32.40 -31.62 22.89
N ASN A 514 -31.45 -31.79 23.82
CA ASN A 514 -31.45 -32.96 24.68
C ASN A 514 -32.47 -32.79 25.83
N PRO A 515 -33.49 -33.66 25.94
CA PRO A 515 -34.49 -33.54 27.00
C PRO A 515 -33.90 -33.63 28.42
N SER A 516 -32.79 -34.36 28.60
CA SER A 516 -32.09 -34.40 29.89
C SER A 516 -31.41 -33.08 30.22
N THR A 517 -30.96 -32.30 29.23
CA THR A 517 -30.41 -30.96 29.46
C THR A 517 -31.53 -30.04 29.93
N ALA A 518 -32.61 -29.94 29.15
CA ALA A 518 -33.74 -29.08 29.47
C ALA A 518 -34.27 -29.33 30.89
N LYS A 519 -34.57 -30.61 31.21
CA LYS A 519 -35.12 -30.99 32.52
C LYS A 519 -34.17 -30.71 33.69
N LYS A 520 -32.87 -31.03 33.55
CA LYS A 520 -31.91 -30.87 34.68
C LYS A 520 -31.52 -29.42 34.89
N ILE A 521 -31.46 -28.61 33.82
CA ILE A 521 -31.15 -27.19 33.92
C ILE A 521 -32.34 -26.41 34.49
N ALA A 522 -33.58 -26.70 34.07
CA ALA A 522 -34.77 -26.07 34.63
C ALA A 522 -34.86 -26.23 36.16
N LYS A 523 -34.50 -27.41 36.70
CA LYS A 523 -34.42 -27.66 38.15
C LYS A 523 -33.45 -26.75 38.90
N LEU A 524 -32.44 -26.19 38.23
CA LEU A 524 -31.52 -25.24 38.87
C LEU A 524 -32.20 -23.91 39.22
N ALA A 525 -33.35 -23.58 38.61
CA ALA A 525 -34.13 -22.39 38.94
C ALA A 525 -34.97 -22.55 40.22
N GLU A 526 -35.33 -23.79 40.57
CA GLU A 526 -36.26 -24.08 41.66
C GLU A 526 -35.60 -23.95 43.04
N GLY A 527 -34.26 -23.97 43.12
CA GLY A 527 -33.49 -23.83 44.36
C GLY A 527 -33.86 -24.91 45.37
N HIS A 528 -32.99 -25.91 45.54
CA HIS A 528 -32.72 -26.67 46.77
C HIS A 528 -31.99 -27.98 46.40
N ASP A 529 -31.25 -28.49 47.39
CA ASP A 529 -30.23 -29.53 47.35
C ASP A 529 -30.51 -30.79 46.49
N GLU A 530 -29.40 -31.39 46.04
CA GLU A 530 -29.26 -32.73 45.44
C GLU A 530 -29.56 -32.88 43.94
N LEU A 531 -28.59 -32.48 43.11
CA LEU A 531 -28.21 -33.26 41.91
C LEU A 531 -27.32 -34.44 42.31
#